data_AF-A0A1Q7EJY8-F1
#
_entry.id   AF-A0A1Q7EJY8-F1
#
_cell.length_a   1.000
_cell.length_b   1.000
_cell.length_c   1.000
_cell.angle_alpha   90.00
_cell.angle_beta   90.00
_cell.angle_gamma   90.00
#
_symmetry.space_group_name_H-M   'P 1'
#
loop_
_entity.id
_entity.type
_entity.pdbx_description
1 polymer ?
#
loop_
_entity_poly.entity_id
_entity_poly.type
_entity_poly.pdbx_seq_one_letter_code
_entity_poly.pdbx_strand_id
1 'polypeptide(L)'
;MAKTIDLELTRAEVEVIELEARLRVVPMNDTQLADALKAALAAKKERLAKLRIQHAANGRPNRGALENDAAKKPLPLHATRRPPLKRSVPQRPKAKSAK
;
A
#
# COMPACT_ATOMS: atom_id res chain seq x y z
N MET A 1 3.27 -0.06 -19.62
CA MET A 1 4.65 0.04 -19.08
C MET A 1 4.70 0.49 -17.63
N ALA A 2 3.92 1.48 -17.18
CA ALA A 2 3.89 1.82 -15.74
C ALA A 2 3.35 0.65 -14.87
N LYS A 3 2.17 0.10 -15.22
CA LYS A 3 1.54 -1.02 -14.50
C LYS A 3 2.40 -2.28 -14.37
N THR A 4 3.27 -2.55 -15.35
CA THR A 4 4.17 -3.72 -15.31
C THR A 4 5.29 -3.54 -14.29
N ILE A 5 5.77 -2.30 -14.11
CA ILE A 5 6.80 -1.96 -13.13
C ILE A 5 6.24 -2.04 -11.71
N ASP A 6 4.98 -1.66 -11.51
CA ASP A 6 4.30 -1.75 -10.20
C ASP A 6 4.16 -3.22 -9.74
N LEU A 7 3.82 -4.12 -10.66
CA LEU A 7 3.72 -5.56 -10.38
C LEU A 7 5.09 -6.19 -10.08
N GLU A 8 6.13 -5.78 -10.81
CA GLU A 8 7.49 -6.25 -10.55
C GLU A 8 8.04 -5.74 -9.21
N LEU A 9 7.74 -4.48 -8.86
CA LEU A 9 8.11 -3.89 -7.58
C LEU A 9 7.45 -4.62 -6.40
N THR A 10 6.13 -4.83 -6.49
CA THR A 10 5.38 -5.55 -5.46
C THR A 10 5.84 -7.01 -5.33
N ARG A 11 6.10 -7.70 -6.46
CA ARG A 11 6.68 -9.05 -6.44
C ARG A 11 8.05 -9.08 -5.76
N ALA A 12 8.92 -8.12 -6.06
CA ALA A 12 10.23 -8.03 -5.43
C ALA A 12 10.13 -7.78 -3.91
N GLU A 13 9.17 -6.97 -3.47
CA GLU A 13 8.90 -6.73 -2.03
C GLU A 13 8.46 -8.01 -1.32
N VAL A 14 7.54 -8.77 -1.91
CA VAL A 14 7.09 -10.06 -1.36
C VAL A 14 8.25 -11.05 -1.25
N GLU A 15 9.09 -11.17 -2.29
CA GLU A 15 10.25 -12.07 -2.26
C GLU A 15 11.25 -11.74 -1.13
N VAL A 16 11.45 -10.45 -0.80
CA VAL A 16 12.30 -10.04 0.33
C VAL A 16 11.66 -10.42 1.67
N ILE A 17 10.36 -10.20 1.84
CA ILE A 17 9.63 -10.56 3.06
C ILE A 17 9.68 -12.07 3.29
N GLU A 18 9.51 -12.87 2.24
CA GLU A 18 9.59 -14.33 2.33
C GLU A 18 10.99 -14.80 2.77
N LEU A 19 12.06 -14.21 2.23
CA LEU A 19 13.43 -14.55 2.64
C LEU A 19 13.71 -14.13 4.09
N GLU A 20 13.22 -12.97 4.53
CA GLU A 20 13.32 -12.53 5.92
C GLU A 20 12.54 -13.45 6.87
N ALA A 21 11.35 -13.90 6.47
CA ALA A 21 10.57 -14.86 7.23
C ALA A 21 11.28 -16.22 7.33
N ARG A 22 11.85 -16.71 6.23
CA ARG A 22 12.66 -17.94 6.22
C ARG A 22 13.83 -17.82 7.17
N LEU A 23 14.58 -16.71 7.12
CA LEU A 23 15.74 -16.50 8.00
C LEU A 23 15.38 -16.55 9.49
N ARG A 24 14.16 -16.15 9.88
CA ARG A 24 13.68 -16.24 11.27
C ARG A 24 13.41 -17.66 11.75
N VAL A 25 13.08 -18.57 10.83
CA VAL A 25 12.77 -19.98 11.13
C VAL A 25 13.89 -20.94 10.75
N VAL A 26 15.02 -20.43 10.27
CA VAL A 26 16.19 -21.25 9.93
C VAL A 26 16.72 -21.94 11.20
N PRO A 27 16.95 -23.26 11.17
CA PRO A 27 17.57 -23.98 12.27
C PRO A 27 18.95 -23.38 12.60
N MET A 28 19.24 -23.20 13.89
CA MET A 28 20.51 -22.60 14.34
C MET A 28 21.76 -23.39 13.91
N ASN A 29 21.61 -24.69 13.64
CA ASN A 29 22.70 -25.57 13.23
C ASN A 29 23.09 -25.41 11.76
N ASP A 30 22.22 -24.84 10.93
CA ASP A 30 22.43 -24.76 9.48
C ASP A 30 22.94 -23.36 9.07
N THR A 31 24.22 -23.12 9.38
CA THR A 31 24.88 -21.84 9.13
C THR A 31 25.05 -21.56 7.63
N GLN A 32 25.25 -22.61 6.83
CA GLN A 32 25.36 -22.49 5.36
C GLN A 32 24.04 -22.01 4.75
N LEU A 33 22.91 -22.57 5.20
CA LEU A 33 21.59 -22.11 4.79
C LEU A 33 21.34 -20.67 5.23
N ALA A 34 21.69 -20.32 6.47
CA ALA A 34 21.54 -18.96 6.99
C ALA A 34 22.34 -17.95 6.16
N ASP A 35 23.59 -18.26 5.81
CA ASP A 35 24.46 -17.36 5.05
C ASP A 35 24.06 -17.27 3.58
N ALA A 36 23.62 -18.38 2.97
CA ALA A 36 23.02 -18.37 1.64
C ALA A 36 21.76 -17.50 1.59
N LEU A 37 20.89 -17.59 2.60
CA LEU A 37 19.68 -16.77 2.69
C LEU A 37 20.00 -15.29 2.91
N LYS A 38 20.99 -14.96 3.74
CA LYS A 38 21.47 -13.57 3.91
C LYS A 38 22.04 -13.00 2.61
N ALA A 39 22.85 -13.77 1.89
CA ALA A 39 23.42 -13.36 0.61
C ALA A 39 22.31 -13.13 -0.45
N ALA A 40 21.36 -14.05 -0.53
CA ALA A 40 20.19 -13.92 -1.41
C ALA A 40 19.35 -12.68 -1.05
N LEU A 41 19.11 -12.45 0.24
CA LEU A 41 18.38 -11.28 0.75
C LEU A 41 19.10 -9.98 0.36
N ALA A 42 20.42 -9.90 0.52
CA ALA A 42 21.20 -8.73 0.10
C ALA A 42 21.06 -8.43 -1.40
N ALA A 43 21.20 -9.45 -2.25
CA ALA A 43 21.04 -9.30 -3.70
C ALA A 43 19.61 -8.84 -4.09
N LYS A 44 18.59 -9.37 -3.41
CA LYS A 44 17.19 -8.99 -3.64
C LYS A 44 16.90 -7.57 -3.18
N LYS A 45 17.46 -7.11 -2.05
CA LYS A 45 17.35 -5.71 -1.60
C LYS A 45 18.00 -4.75 -2.58
N GLU A 46 19.14 -5.09 -3.16
CA GLU A 46 19.79 -4.28 -4.19
C GLU A 46 18.91 -4.15 -5.44
N ARG A 47 18.34 -5.26 -5.93
CA ARG A 47 17.40 -5.25 -7.06
C ARG A 47 16.16 -4.40 -6.77
N LEU A 48 15.62 -4.53 -5.57
CA LEU A 48 14.44 -3.79 -5.13
C LEU A 48 14.72 -2.28 -5.04
N ALA A 49 15.90 -1.88 -4.57
CA ALA A 49 16.33 -0.48 -4.59
C ALA A 49 16.38 0.07 -6.03
N LYS A 50 16.93 -0.69 -6.98
CA LYS A 50 16.94 -0.30 -8.41
C LYS A 50 15.53 -0.14 -8.97
N LEU A 51 14.63 -1.08 -8.66
CA LEU A 51 13.21 -1.00 -9.08
C LEU A 51 12.49 0.21 -8.46
N ARG A 52 12.75 0.54 -7.19
CA ARG A 52 12.20 1.74 -6.54
C ARG A 52 12.65 3.03 -7.23
N ILE A 53 13.93 3.10 -7.61
CA ILE A 53 14.48 4.26 -8.34
C ILE A 53 13.81 4.38 -9.72
N GLN A 54 13.69 3.28 -10.46
CA GLN A 54 13.03 3.26 -11.76
C GLN A 54 11.54 3.62 -11.67
N HIS A 55 10.83 3.09 -10.68
CA HIS A 55 9.44 3.44 -10.41
C HIS A 55 9.28 4.92 -10.06
N ALA A 56 10.17 5.47 -9.22
CA ALA A 56 10.17 6.89 -8.87
C ALA A 56 10.50 7.79 -10.08
N ALA A 57 11.41 7.37 -10.97
CA ALA A 57 11.74 8.09 -12.20
C ALA A 57 10.56 8.08 -13.19
N ASN A 58 9.86 6.95 -13.32
CA ASN A 58 8.70 6.81 -14.19
C ASN A 58 7.43 7.46 -13.62
N GLY A 59 7.39 7.67 -12.30
CA GLY A 59 6.33 8.39 -11.58
C GLY A 59 6.48 9.90 -11.57
N ARG A 60 7.42 10.49 -12.33
CA ARG A 60 7.53 11.95 -12.55
C ARG A 60 6.84 12.39 -13.85
N PRO A 61 5.51 12.52 -13.92
CA PRO A 61 4.91 13.45 -14.87
C PRO A 61 5.09 14.84 -14.27
N ASN A 62 6.03 15.64 -14.78
CA ASN A 62 6.00 17.11 -14.69
C ASN A 62 5.47 17.72 -13.36
N ARG A 63 5.91 17.22 -12.19
CA ARG A 63 5.51 17.79 -10.89
C ARG A 63 6.41 18.97 -10.49
N GLY A 64 6.84 19.74 -11.50
CA GLY A 64 7.72 20.91 -11.39
C GLY A 64 7.23 22.12 -12.19
N ALA A 65 6.03 22.08 -12.76
CA ALA A 65 5.33 23.27 -13.25
C ALA A 65 4.13 23.51 -12.33
N LEU A 66 3.99 24.74 -11.84
CA LEU A 66 2.97 25.24 -10.89
C LEU A 66 3.38 25.20 -9.41
N GLU A 67 4.46 25.91 -9.07
CA GLU A 67 4.61 26.44 -7.70
C GLU A 67 3.87 27.78 -7.49
N ASN A 68 3.12 28.30 -8.48
CA ASN A 68 2.48 29.63 -8.37
C ASN A 68 1.05 29.70 -8.92
N ASP A 69 0.22 28.66 -8.75
CA ASP A 69 -1.23 28.81 -9.09
C ASP A 69 -2.18 27.86 -8.32
N ALA A 70 -1.92 27.67 -7.02
CA ALA A 70 -2.73 26.81 -6.16
C ALA A 70 -4.02 27.47 -5.63
N ALA A 71 -4.46 28.61 -6.20
CA ALA A 71 -5.65 29.33 -5.74
C ALA A 71 -6.91 29.10 -6.61
N LYS A 72 -6.83 28.38 -7.75
CA LYS A 72 -7.94 28.26 -8.70
C LYS A 72 -8.17 26.86 -9.28
N LYS A 73 -8.12 25.81 -8.45
CA LYS A 73 -8.70 24.51 -8.85
C LYS A 73 -9.97 24.27 -8.04
N PRO A 74 -11.17 24.31 -8.65
CA PRO A 74 -12.38 23.97 -7.93
C PRO A 74 -12.27 22.51 -7.48
N LEU A 75 -12.47 22.28 -6.18
CA LEU A 75 -12.58 20.95 -5.59
C LEU A 75 -13.59 20.12 -6.42
N PRO A 76 -13.34 18.82 -6.65
CA PRO A 76 -14.28 17.98 -7.38
C PRO A 76 -15.65 18.04 -6.68
N LEU A 77 -16.71 18.23 -7.47
CA LEU A 77 -18.10 18.49 -7.02
C LEU A 77 -18.64 17.50 -5.98
N HIS A 78 -17.98 16.35 -5.79
CA HIS A 78 -18.39 15.28 -4.89
C HIS A 78 -17.70 15.33 -3.52
N ALA A 79 -16.78 16.27 -3.31
CA ALA A 79 -16.05 16.44 -2.05
C ALA A 79 -16.83 17.25 -1.00
N THR A 80 -18.00 17.81 -1.34
CA THR A 80 -18.81 18.58 -0.40
C THR A 80 -20.04 17.78 0.05
N ARG A 81 -19.97 17.34 1.32
CA ARG A 81 -21.09 16.95 2.20
C ARG A 81 -22.08 15.93 1.62
N ARG A 82 -21.83 14.64 1.87
CA ARG A 82 -22.89 13.62 1.83
C ARG A 82 -23.96 13.98 2.88
N PRO A 83 -25.26 14.07 2.55
CA PRO A 83 -26.28 14.26 3.55
C PRO A 83 -26.27 13.06 4.52
N PRO A 84 -26.45 13.28 5.84
CA PRO A 84 -26.43 12.20 6.80
C PRO A 84 -27.54 11.19 6.48
N LEU A 85 -27.16 9.91 6.43
CA LEU A 85 -28.07 8.80 6.16
C LEU A 85 -29.18 8.82 7.22
N LYS A 86 -30.41 9.17 6.83
CA LYS A 86 -31.58 9.13 7.72
C LYS A 86 -31.85 7.67 8.08
N ARG A 87 -31.24 7.21 9.16
CA ARG A 87 -31.53 5.91 9.76
C ARG A 87 -32.89 6.03 10.45
N SER A 88 -33.97 5.63 9.80
CA SER A 88 -35.22 5.34 10.51
C SER A 88 -35.00 4.07 11.32
N VAL A 89 -34.68 4.21 12.61
CA VAL A 89 -34.74 3.09 13.55
C VAL A 89 -36.23 2.77 13.74
N PRO A 90 -36.70 1.55 13.45
CA PRO A 90 -38.08 1.18 13.73
C PRO A 90 -38.31 1.30 15.24
N GLN A 91 -39.15 2.24 15.67
CA GLN A 91 -39.58 2.30 17.06
C GLN A 91 -40.49 1.11 17.35
N ARG A 92 -40.13 0.34 18.38
CA ARG A 92 -40.95 -0.75 18.89
C ARG A 92 -42.33 -0.19 19.31
N PRO A 93 -43.45 -0.70 18.80
CA PRO A 93 -44.77 -0.25 19.23
C PRO A 93 -44.94 -0.54 20.73
N LYS A 94 -45.43 0.45 21.48
CA LYS A 94 -45.75 0.28 22.91
C LYS A 94 -46.90 -0.71 23.06
N ALA A 95 -46.77 -1.65 23.98
CA ALA A 95 -47.83 -2.59 24.31
C ALA A 95 -49.08 -1.83 24.80
N LYS A 96 -50.26 -2.25 24.32
CA LYS A 96 -51.53 -1.75 24.84
C LYS A 96 -51.65 -2.18 26.30
N SER A 97 -51.80 -1.23 27.23
CA SER A 97 -52.22 -1.55 28.59
C SER A 97 -53.63 -2.09 28.53
N ALA A 98 -53.80 -3.38 28.85
CA ALA A 98 -55.10 -3.97 29.05
C ALA A 98 -55.69 -3.45 30.36
N LYS A 99 -56.94 -3.00 30.33
CA LYS A 99 -57.85 -2.92 31.47
C LYS A 99 -59.16 -3.51 31.02
#